data_AF-A0A1V1ZF51-F1
#
_entry.id   AF-A0A1V1ZF51-F1
#
_cell.length_a   1.000
_cell.length_b   1.000
_cell.length_c   1.000
_cell.angle_alpha   90.00
_cell.angle_beta   90.00
_cell.angle_gamma   90.00
#
_symmetry.space_group_name_H-M   'P 1'
#
loop_
_entity.id
_entity.type
_entity.pdbx_description
1 polymer ?
#
loop_
_entity_poly.entity_id
_entity_poly.type
_entity_poly.pdbx_seq_one_letter_code
_entity_poly.pdbx_strand_id
1 'polypeptide(L)'
;MENFVGSPRVLFQCCYFLAFLLIFCVVLYKSIKHGYHLRSVLLMMTTISLFTVLGSRLFTISIEDWITAINSHSPNFNNRSAIGGLFFGFLGLLVSQRIFGFGRFILNLYAWICPIALGIIKLGCFFNGCCYGIPSNGMWSVQYAKGTHAHFNHWSAGQIAPEALASLSVHPVQLYESVLLVLIGYLVWKTHKKWQKPLSALLFGLSLFFMMRFGIEFFRDPAGSQFNTLYYAGLRSYQWSMLAYGMIAGIVLLVYERYKGSDWLRGRENSLFLHADFMYIVFISLCLYSFRNLFSTYELLVIWVKFFPAIVFSLYYLFTENRLKPYRMAISVVLLMPLFVFAQTIPIHKATIKTYHRVDVGGSFGDFANTVRYNPQQGECGTTYDSEDYRQTYQVGGLGYSYIKEKNNKSLRLGANVHGGMVKSTNLTNNNTEKDFVFGVNPFMTYDGKWLGGGVGFQLGSLRVNKHQFYDATNIEDAQKEYVFLPEVHARFGPRKYVDIDYNYGFLFPSPYPTIYHRSSIGSSFGLSPDYSLRYGYIWNLETSYLSLETLITKNMGVRLMYIFKEHYSGPGLLNDEVGGKFLFSVNYRFGESIRQAKEKD
;
A
#
# COMPACT_ATOMS: atom_id res chain seq x y z
N MET A 1 3.73 -11.03 25.34
CA MET A 1 4.65 -10.88 24.18
C MET A 1 5.61 -12.07 24.02
N GLU A 2 5.87 -12.88 25.06
CA GLU A 2 6.80 -14.03 25.00
C GLU A 2 6.39 -15.16 24.04
N ASN A 3 5.09 -15.39 23.80
CA ASN A 3 4.62 -16.42 22.85
C ASN A 3 4.74 -16.03 21.36
N PHE A 4 5.13 -14.78 21.04
CA PHE A 4 5.19 -14.31 19.64
C PHE A 4 6.52 -14.67 18.97
N VAL A 5 7.63 -14.70 19.74
CA VAL A 5 8.99 -14.92 19.23
C VAL A 5 9.37 -16.42 19.19
N GLY A 6 8.70 -17.27 19.98
CA GLY A 6 8.99 -18.71 20.05
C GLY A 6 8.24 -19.60 19.05
N SER A 7 7.33 -19.05 18.23
CA SER A 7 6.53 -19.89 17.31
C SER A 7 7.23 -20.10 15.95
N PRO A 8 7.48 -21.36 15.53
CA PRO A 8 8.14 -21.67 14.25
C PRO A 8 7.49 -21.00 13.03
N ARG A 9 6.17 -20.82 13.06
CA ARG A 9 5.39 -20.16 12.01
C ARG A 9 5.72 -18.68 11.84
N VAL A 10 5.91 -17.94 12.94
CA VAL A 10 6.22 -16.50 12.87
C VAL A 10 7.60 -16.30 12.26
N LEU A 11 8.60 -17.09 12.66
CA LEU A 11 9.94 -17.04 12.07
C LEU A 11 9.93 -17.34 10.56
N PHE A 12 9.15 -18.34 10.13
CA PHE A 12 8.94 -18.62 8.71
C PHE A 12 8.35 -17.41 7.96
N GLN A 13 7.31 -16.77 8.51
CA GLN A 13 6.69 -15.58 7.92
C GLN A 13 7.67 -14.40 7.87
N CYS A 14 8.50 -14.20 8.90
CA CYS A 14 9.53 -13.17 8.92
C CYS A 14 10.58 -13.37 7.82
N CYS A 15 11.10 -14.58 7.65
CA CYS A 15 12.06 -14.89 6.57
C CYS A 15 11.44 -14.67 5.18
N TYR A 16 10.17 -15.08 4.99
CA TYR A 16 9.45 -14.85 3.74
C TYR A 16 9.27 -13.36 3.45
N PHE A 17 8.87 -12.58 4.45
CA PHE A 17 8.75 -11.12 4.34
C PHE A 17 10.10 -10.46 4.01
N LEU A 18 11.18 -10.87 4.69
CA LEU A 18 12.52 -10.36 4.44
C LEU A 18 13.00 -10.64 3.01
N ALA A 19 12.77 -11.86 2.50
CA ALA A 19 13.11 -12.23 1.14
C ALA A 19 12.36 -11.37 0.10
N PHE A 20 11.06 -11.16 0.33
CA PHE A 20 10.25 -10.30 -0.51
C PHE A 20 10.71 -8.83 -0.48
N LEU A 21 10.97 -8.30 0.73
CA LEU A 21 11.45 -6.94 0.92
C LEU A 21 12.80 -6.73 0.22
N LEU A 22 13.70 -7.71 0.32
CA LEU A 22 15.00 -7.69 -0.33
C LEU A 22 14.86 -7.63 -1.85
N ILE A 23 14.04 -8.49 -2.47
CA ILE A 23 13.78 -8.41 -3.92
C ILE A 23 13.18 -7.03 -4.27
N PHE A 24 12.20 -6.57 -3.50
CA PHE A 24 11.54 -5.29 -3.75
C PHE A 24 12.53 -4.12 -3.73
N CYS A 25 13.29 -3.95 -2.64
CA CYS A 25 14.24 -2.85 -2.49
C CYS A 25 15.38 -2.92 -3.50
N VAL A 26 15.96 -4.10 -3.74
CA VAL A 26 17.08 -4.25 -4.68
C VAL A 26 16.65 -3.99 -6.11
N VAL A 27 15.50 -4.54 -6.55
CA VAL A 27 14.97 -4.31 -7.91
C VAL A 27 14.64 -2.84 -8.10
N LEU A 28 13.98 -2.21 -7.14
CA LEU A 28 13.64 -0.79 -7.19
C LEU A 28 14.90 0.09 -7.28
N TYR A 29 15.84 -0.08 -6.36
CA TYR A 29 17.07 0.71 -6.29
C TYR A 29 17.93 0.56 -7.55
N LYS A 30 18.16 -0.68 -8.00
CA LYS A 30 18.97 -0.95 -9.20
C LYS A 30 18.30 -0.44 -10.47
N SER A 31 16.97 -0.53 -10.58
CA SER A 31 16.23 -0.05 -11.75
C SER A 31 16.25 1.48 -11.83
N ILE A 32 16.08 2.18 -10.70
CA ILE A 32 16.19 3.65 -10.62
C ILE A 32 17.61 4.08 -11.02
N LYS A 33 18.65 3.44 -10.47
CA LYS A 33 20.05 3.74 -10.81
C LYS A 33 20.37 3.50 -12.29
N HIS A 34 19.66 2.57 -12.94
CA HIS A 34 19.82 2.28 -14.35
C HIS A 34 19.01 3.23 -15.26
N GLY A 35 18.18 4.11 -14.69
CA GLY A 35 17.38 5.09 -15.43
C GLY A 35 16.00 4.58 -15.88
N TYR A 36 15.54 3.42 -15.39
CA TYR A 36 14.19 2.95 -15.71
C TYR A 36 13.11 3.74 -14.97
N HIS A 37 12.01 3.99 -15.65
CA HIS A 37 10.85 4.66 -15.06
C HIS A 37 10.23 3.80 -13.97
N LEU A 38 10.07 4.40 -12.78
CA LEU A 38 9.57 3.72 -11.58
C LEU A 38 8.18 3.09 -11.79
N ARG A 39 7.31 3.76 -12.56
CA ARG A 39 5.96 3.28 -12.88
C ARG A 39 5.97 1.91 -13.58
N SER A 40 6.77 1.74 -14.63
CA SER A 40 6.83 0.50 -15.40
C SER A 40 7.51 -0.62 -14.61
N VAL A 41 8.49 -0.28 -13.77
CA VAL A 41 9.12 -1.24 -12.85
C VAL A 41 8.11 -1.76 -11.83
N LEU A 42 7.34 -0.88 -11.21
CA LEU A 42 6.29 -1.26 -10.25
C LEU A 42 5.18 -2.09 -10.90
N LEU A 43 4.76 -1.74 -12.12
CA LEU A 43 3.80 -2.53 -12.91
C LEU A 43 4.33 -3.92 -13.23
N MET A 44 5.58 -4.05 -13.65
CA MET A 44 6.22 -5.36 -13.85
C MET A 44 6.23 -6.18 -12.56
N MET A 45 6.67 -5.61 -11.45
CA MET A 45 6.71 -6.33 -10.17
C MET A 45 5.31 -6.75 -9.70
N THR A 46 4.30 -5.93 -10.02
CA THR A 46 2.88 -6.24 -9.78
C THR A 46 2.45 -7.44 -10.61
N THR A 47 2.74 -7.46 -11.91
CA THR A 47 2.41 -8.57 -12.80
C THR A 47 3.10 -9.86 -12.40
N ILE A 48 4.39 -9.82 -12.07
CA ILE A 48 5.11 -11.01 -11.58
C ILE A 48 4.41 -11.57 -10.34
N SER A 49 4.01 -10.70 -9.40
CA SER A 49 3.30 -11.13 -8.18
C SER A 49 1.93 -11.72 -8.50
N LEU A 50 1.16 -11.06 -9.37
CA LEU A 50 -0.15 -11.52 -9.83
C LEU A 50 -0.07 -12.91 -10.47
N PHE A 51 0.86 -13.08 -11.42
CA PHE A 51 1.05 -14.34 -12.13
C PHE A 51 1.56 -15.44 -11.19
N THR A 52 2.44 -15.12 -10.24
CA THR A 52 2.89 -16.09 -9.22
C THR A 52 1.71 -16.56 -8.35
N VAL A 53 0.85 -15.64 -7.92
CA VAL A 53 -0.29 -15.96 -7.07
C VAL A 53 -1.35 -16.77 -7.80
N LEU A 54 -1.69 -16.39 -9.03
CA LEU A 54 -2.66 -17.13 -9.86
C LEU A 54 -2.08 -18.50 -10.28
N GLY A 55 -0.84 -18.52 -10.75
CA GLY A 55 -0.17 -19.73 -11.20
C GLY A 55 0.06 -20.77 -10.11
N SER A 56 0.28 -20.34 -8.86
CA SER A 56 0.37 -21.28 -7.73
C SER A 56 -0.97 -21.95 -7.39
N ARG A 57 -2.11 -21.38 -7.79
CA ARG A 57 -3.43 -22.02 -7.66
C ARG A 57 -3.85 -22.82 -8.89
N LEU A 58 -3.28 -22.51 -10.07
CA LEU A 58 -3.62 -23.18 -11.33
C LEU A 58 -3.48 -24.71 -11.26
N PHE A 59 -2.45 -25.19 -10.55
CA PHE A 59 -2.16 -26.61 -10.41
C PHE A 59 -2.84 -27.28 -9.22
N THR A 60 -3.47 -26.52 -8.34
CA THR A 60 -4.08 -27.07 -7.11
C THR A 60 -5.60 -27.13 -7.18
N ILE A 61 -6.23 -26.30 -8.02
CA ILE A 61 -7.68 -26.26 -8.22
C ILE A 61 -8.02 -27.14 -9.42
N SER A 62 -8.94 -28.09 -9.22
CA SER A 62 -9.43 -28.97 -10.29
C SER A 62 -10.15 -28.15 -11.37
N ILE A 63 -10.18 -28.66 -12.61
CA ILE A 63 -10.85 -27.97 -13.73
C ILE A 63 -12.34 -27.71 -13.42
N GLU A 64 -12.99 -28.64 -12.73
CA GLU A 64 -14.42 -28.59 -12.37
C GLU A 64 -14.71 -27.51 -11.31
N ASP A 65 -13.77 -27.26 -10.41
CA ASP A 65 -13.94 -26.32 -9.30
C ASP A 65 -13.61 -24.86 -9.66
N TRP A 66 -13.12 -24.55 -10.86
CA TRP A 66 -12.71 -23.18 -11.19
C TRP A 66 -13.85 -22.17 -11.15
N ILE A 67 -15.05 -22.57 -11.58
CA ILE A 67 -16.23 -21.71 -11.56
C ILE A 67 -16.64 -21.39 -10.11
N THR A 68 -16.59 -22.38 -9.23
CA THR A 68 -16.93 -22.19 -7.80
C THR A 68 -15.84 -21.37 -7.09
N ALA A 69 -14.57 -21.61 -7.39
CA ALA A 69 -13.44 -20.90 -6.80
C ALA A 69 -13.38 -19.41 -7.19
N ILE A 70 -13.79 -19.07 -8.41
CA ILE A 70 -13.88 -17.67 -8.86
C ILE A 70 -15.05 -16.94 -8.18
N ASN A 71 -16.19 -17.62 -7.99
CA ASN A 71 -17.42 -16.99 -7.50
C ASN A 71 -17.58 -17.00 -5.97
N SER A 72 -16.92 -17.91 -5.27
CA SER A 72 -17.06 -18.07 -3.81
C SER A 72 -15.70 -18.03 -3.10
N HIS A 73 -15.63 -17.29 -2.00
CA HIS A 73 -14.46 -17.32 -1.13
C HIS A 73 -14.54 -18.54 -0.22
N SER A 74 -13.76 -19.58 -0.54
CA SER A 74 -13.71 -20.82 0.24
C SER A 74 -12.29 -21.14 0.69
N PRO A 75 -12.08 -21.53 1.97
CA PRO A 75 -10.77 -21.94 2.47
C PRO A 75 -10.22 -23.19 1.75
N ASN A 76 -11.08 -23.98 1.10
CA ASN A 76 -10.70 -25.20 0.39
C ASN A 76 -9.79 -24.93 -0.82
N PHE A 77 -9.84 -23.72 -1.40
CA PHE A 77 -9.04 -23.33 -2.58
C PHE A 77 -7.76 -22.58 -2.22
N ASN A 78 -7.31 -22.66 -0.96
CA ASN A 78 -6.13 -21.92 -0.49
C ASN A 78 -4.81 -22.68 -0.61
N ASN A 79 -4.81 -23.88 -1.21
CA ASN A 79 -3.61 -24.65 -1.48
C ASN A 79 -2.73 -23.98 -2.54
N ARG A 80 -1.39 -24.14 -2.40
CA ARG A 80 -0.41 -23.46 -3.26
C ARG A 80 0.63 -24.42 -3.81
N SER A 81 0.85 -24.35 -5.13
CA SER A 81 1.95 -25.01 -5.82
C SER A 81 3.11 -24.05 -6.03
N ALA A 82 4.27 -24.37 -5.44
CA ALA A 82 5.50 -23.60 -5.64
C ALA A 82 5.98 -23.64 -7.11
N ILE A 83 5.82 -24.79 -7.77
CA ILE A 83 6.19 -24.97 -9.19
C ILE A 83 5.32 -24.07 -10.06
N GLY A 84 4.01 -24.06 -9.82
CA GLY A 84 3.08 -23.20 -10.54
C GLY A 84 3.38 -21.72 -10.34
N GLY A 85 3.66 -21.31 -9.10
CA GLY A 85 4.04 -19.93 -8.81
C GLY A 85 5.31 -19.49 -9.53
N LEU A 86 6.36 -20.32 -9.53
CA LEU A 86 7.63 -19.99 -10.17
C LEU A 86 7.49 -19.93 -11.70
N PHE A 87 6.81 -20.89 -12.31
CA PHE A 87 6.63 -20.94 -13.77
C PHE A 87 5.84 -19.72 -14.28
N PHE A 88 4.68 -19.44 -13.69
CA PHE A 88 3.88 -18.29 -14.10
C PHE A 88 4.52 -16.96 -13.70
N GLY A 89 5.22 -16.87 -12.57
CA GLY A 89 6.01 -15.70 -12.21
C GLY A 89 7.09 -15.39 -13.24
N PHE A 90 7.78 -16.41 -13.75
CA PHE A 90 8.76 -16.27 -14.85
C PHE A 90 8.09 -15.83 -16.16
N LEU A 91 6.92 -16.38 -16.51
CA LEU A 91 6.14 -15.89 -17.65
C LEU A 91 5.76 -14.42 -17.47
N GLY A 92 5.34 -14.01 -16.28
CA GLY A 92 5.03 -12.62 -15.96
C GLY A 92 6.22 -11.69 -16.14
N LEU A 93 7.44 -12.14 -15.80
CA LEU A 93 8.69 -11.41 -16.05
C LEU A 93 8.96 -11.25 -17.55
N LEU A 94 8.86 -12.32 -18.35
CA LEU A 94 9.09 -12.28 -19.79
C LEU A 94 8.08 -11.40 -20.53
N VAL A 95 6.79 -11.52 -20.16
CA VAL A 95 5.71 -10.69 -20.71
C VAL A 95 5.97 -9.22 -20.40
N SER A 96 6.29 -8.90 -19.14
CA SER A 96 6.58 -7.52 -18.73
C SER A 96 7.82 -6.97 -19.45
N GLN A 97 8.86 -7.78 -19.63
CA GLN A 97 10.06 -7.39 -20.36
C GLN A 97 9.76 -7.05 -21.82
N ARG A 98 8.94 -7.87 -22.50
CA ARG A 98 8.54 -7.66 -23.89
C ARG A 98 7.74 -6.37 -24.06
N ILE A 99 6.83 -6.09 -23.12
CA ILE A 99 5.90 -4.96 -23.19
C ILE A 99 6.58 -3.64 -22.83
N PHE A 100 7.34 -3.60 -21.73
CA PHE A 100 8.03 -2.37 -21.30
C PHE A 100 9.38 -2.16 -21.98
N GLY A 101 9.80 -3.09 -22.84
CA GLY A 101 11.07 -3.00 -23.58
C GLY A 101 12.30 -3.10 -22.68
N PHE A 102 12.19 -3.66 -21.47
CA PHE A 102 13.32 -3.77 -20.55
C PHE A 102 14.47 -4.57 -21.18
N GLY A 103 15.67 -4.01 -21.06
CA GLY A 103 16.89 -4.64 -21.57
C GLY A 103 17.30 -5.88 -20.77
N ARG A 104 18.45 -6.43 -21.12
CA ARG A 104 19.07 -7.58 -20.42
C ARG A 104 19.32 -7.32 -18.92
N PHE A 105 19.37 -6.06 -18.51
CA PHE A 105 19.62 -5.67 -17.13
C PHE A 105 18.61 -6.28 -16.15
N ILE A 106 17.32 -6.22 -16.45
CA ILE A 106 16.27 -6.75 -15.55
C ILE A 106 16.37 -8.27 -15.43
N LEU A 107 16.56 -8.98 -16.55
CA LEU A 107 16.73 -10.44 -16.51
C LEU A 107 17.97 -10.85 -15.70
N ASN A 108 19.09 -10.17 -15.92
CA ASN A 108 20.31 -10.40 -15.16
C ASN A 108 20.10 -10.13 -13.67
N LEU A 109 19.35 -9.07 -13.33
CA LEU A 109 19.03 -8.72 -11.95
C LEU A 109 18.22 -9.83 -11.26
N TYR A 110 17.15 -10.31 -11.90
CA TYR A 110 16.33 -11.42 -11.39
C TYR A 110 17.13 -12.73 -11.30
N ALA A 111 18.05 -12.98 -12.25
CA ALA A 111 18.84 -14.21 -12.29
C ALA A 111 19.70 -14.45 -11.03
N TRP A 112 20.22 -13.39 -10.40
CA TRP A 112 21.03 -13.53 -9.17
C TRP A 112 20.27 -13.23 -7.89
N ILE A 113 19.31 -12.30 -7.88
CA ILE A 113 18.58 -11.93 -6.66
C ILE A 113 17.58 -13.01 -6.23
N CYS A 114 16.95 -13.71 -7.18
CA CYS A 114 15.96 -14.75 -6.89
C CYS A 114 16.57 -15.92 -6.12
N PRO A 115 17.72 -16.52 -6.53
CA PRO A 115 18.40 -17.54 -5.72
C PRO A 115 18.70 -17.07 -4.30
N ILE A 116 19.22 -15.85 -4.11
CA ILE A 116 19.52 -15.32 -2.77
C ILE A 116 18.25 -15.23 -1.91
N ALA A 117 17.18 -14.68 -2.46
CA ALA A 117 15.90 -14.58 -1.76
C ALA A 117 15.30 -15.95 -1.44
N LEU A 118 15.43 -16.93 -2.34
CA LEU A 118 15.04 -18.31 -2.06
C LEU A 118 15.88 -18.91 -0.91
N GLY A 119 17.17 -18.60 -0.83
CA GLY A 119 18.03 -19.01 0.28
C GLY A 119 17.50 -18.50 1.64
N ILE A 120 17.10 -17.23 1.70
CA ILE A 120 16.47 -16.64 2.90
C ILE A 120 15.17 -17.37 3.26
N ILE A 121 14.34 -17.72 2.27
CA ILE A 121 13.12 -18.51 2.51
C ILE A 121 13.46 -19.89 3.11
N LYS A 122 14.57 -20.51 2.69
CA LYS A 122 15.02 -21.80 3.25
C LYS A 122 15.45 -21.73 4.70
N LEU A 123 15.96 -20.59 5.17
CA LEU A 123 16.14 -20.36 6.61
C LEU A 123 14.81 -20.39 7.36
N GLY A 124 13.74 -19.84 6.77
CA GLY A 124 12.39 -19.99 7.30
C GLY A 124 11.94 -21.46 7.36
N CYS A 125 12.18 -22.24 6.31
CA CYS A 125 11.86 -23.68 6.28
C CYS A 125 12.61 -24.47 7.36
N PHE A 126 13.86 -24.08 7.65
CA PHE A 126 14.63 -24.62 8.76
C PHE A 126 13.92 -24.38 10.10
N PHE A 127 13.55 -23.14 10.42
CA PHE A 127 12.83 -22.87 11.68
C PHE A 127 11.48 -23.59 11.78
N ASN A 128 10.76 -23.75 10.67
CA ASN A 128 9.49 -24.48 10.63
C ASN A 128 9.65 -26.01 10.68
N GLY A 129 10.88 -26.53 10.55
CA GLY A 129 11.19 -27.94 10.47
C GLY A 129 10.53 -28.66 9.28
N CYS A 130 10.28 -27.95 8.17
CA CYS A 130 9.71 -28.55 6.96
C CYS A 130 10.78 -28.86 5.92
N CYS A 131 10.54 -29.86 5.06
CA CYS A 131 11.50 -30.31 4.04
C CYS A 131 12.86 -30.77 4.62
N TYR A 132 12.81 -31.54 5.71
CA TYR A 132 13.99 -32.01 6.45
C TYR A 132 14.74 -33.15 5.72
N GLY A 133 15.96 -33.42 6.18
CA GLY A 133 16.82 -34.46 5.65
C GLY A 133 16.53 -35.86 6.19
N ILE A 134 17.17 -36.87 5.60
CA ILE A 134 17.15 -38.23 6.14
C ILE A 134 17.79 -38.29 7.54
N PRO A 135 17.42 -39.29 8.37
CA PRO A 135 18.06 -39.52 9.67
C PRO A 135 19.58 -39.67 9.55
N SER A 136 20.31 -39.02 10.45
CA SER A 136 21.77 -38.99 10.43
C SER A 136 22.34 -38.71 11.82
N ASN A 137 23.41 -39.40 12.16
CA ASN A 137 24.16 -39.24 13.42
C ASN A 137 25.43 -38.39 13.23
N GLY A 138 25.54 -37.65 12.13
CA GLY A 138 26.70 -36.80 11.85
C GLY A 138 26.78 -35.58 12.78
N MET A 139 27.98 -35.01 12.93
CA MET A 139 28.23 -33.84 13.81
C MET A 139 27.39 -32.59 13.47
N TRP A 140 26.85 -32.52 12.26
CA TRP A 140 26.04 -31.40 11.77
C TRP A 140 24.54 -31.72 11.75
N SER A 141 24.12 -32.87 12.29
CA SER A 141 22.70 -33.23 12.36
C SER A 141 21.95 -32.34 13.34
N VAL A 142 20.67 -32.08 13.05
CA VAL A 142 19.79 -31.24 13.87
C VAL A 142 18.56 -32.02 14.29
N GLN A 143 17.99 -31.65 15.43
CA GLN A 143 16.72 -32.16 15.93
C GLN A 143 15.70 -31.02 15.99
N TYR A 144 14.47 -31.30 15.60
CA TYR A 144 13.38 -30.32 15.61
C TYR A 144 12.45 -30.55 16.79
N ALA A 145 12.11 -29.48 17.50
CA ALA A 145 11.25 -29.55 18.68
C ALA A 145 9.80 -29.93 18.34
N LYS A 146 9.06 -30.37 19.37
CA LYS A 146 7.62 -30.65 19.30
C LYS A 146 6.84 -29.48 18.69
N GLY A 147 5.94 -29.79 17.76
CA GLY A 147 5.13 -28.80 17.03
C GLY A 147 5.71 -28.36 15.68
N THR A 148 6.89 -28.88 15.29
CA THR A 148 7.44 -28.73 13.94
C THR A 148 6.98 -29.86 13.01
N HIS A 149 7.10 -29.67 11.69
CA HIS A 149 6.70 -30.69 10.71
C HIS A 149 7.53 -31.98 10.80
N ALA A 150 8.85 -31.87 11.00
CA ALA A 150 9.72 -33.03 11.15
C ALA A 150 9.35 -33.89 12.37
N HIS A 151 9.11 -33.24 13.52
CA HIS A 151 8.65 -33.92 14.71
C HIS A 151 7.31 -34.62 14.47
N PHE A 152 6.33 -33.91 13.90
CA PHE A 152 5.01 -34.46 13.59
C PHE A 152 5.09 -35.67 12.66
N ASN A 153 5.89 -35.59 11.58
CA ASN A 153 6.03 -36.68 10.63
C ASN A 153 6.65 -37.92 11.28
N HIS A 154 7.76 -37.78 12.03
CA HIS A 154 8.38 -38.91 12.73
C HIS A 154 7.44 -39.52 13.79
N TRP A 155 6.66 -38.69 14.49
CA TRP A 155 5.66 -39.17 15.44
C TRP A 155 4.54 -39.94 14.74
N SER A 156 3.97 -39.39 13.66
CA SER A 156 2.90 -40.02 12.88
C SER A 156 3.33 -41.33 12.21
N ALA A 157 4.63 -41.47 11.91
CA ALA A 157 5.22 -42.68 11.36
C ALA A 157 5.63 -43.71 12.43
N GLY A 158 5.39 -43.42 13.72
CA GLY A 158 5.76 -44.31 14.83
C GLY A 158 7.26 -44.42 15.09
N GLN A 159 8.06 -43.47 14.59
CA GLN A 159 9.52 -43.50 14.68
C GLN A 159 10.06 -42.89 15.99
N ILE A 160 9.24 -42.14 16.73
CA ILE A 160 9.56 -41.55 18.03
C ILE A 160 8.43 -41.81 19.03
N ALA A 161 8.78 -41.90 20.32
CA ALA A 161 7.80 -42.10 21.39
C ALA A 161 6.78 -40.94 21.46
N PRO A 162 5.54 -41.19 21.92
CA PRO A 162 4.51 -40.15 22.06
C PRO A 162 4.94 -38.96 22.94
N GLU A 163 5.79 -39.22 23.94
CA GLU A 163 6.31 -38.23 24.88
C GLU A 163 7.57 -37.51 24.37
N ALA A 164 8.13 -37.91 23.23
CA ALA A 164 9.36 -37.34 22.70
C ALA A 164 9.22 -35.84 22.43
N LEU A 165 10.12 -35.04 22.99
CA LEU A 165 10.14 -33.58 22.84
C LEU A 165 10.82 -33.11 21.54
N ALA A 166 11.54 -33.99 20.87
CA ALA A 166 12.33 -33.69 19.68
C ALA A 166 12.22 -34.79 18.62
N SER A 167 12.44 -34.41 17.36
CA SER A 167 12.49 -35.33 16.22
C SER A 167 13.76 -36.20 16.28
N LEU A 168 13.81 -37.26 15.46
CA LEU A 168 15.09 -37.90 15.12
C LEU A 168 16.12 -36.87 14.65
N SER A 169 17.39 -37.20 14.86
CA SER A 169 18.50 -36.40 14.34
C SER A 169 18.57 -36.54 12.83
N VAL A 170 18.52 -35.43 12.10
CA VAL A 170 18.42 -35.41 10.64
C VAL A 170 19.42 -34.43 10.02
N HIS A 171 19.75 -34.61 8.75
CA HIS A 171 20.52 -33.61 8.02
C HIS A 171 19.78 -32.26 7.95
N PRO A 172 20.44 -31.12 8.25
CA PRO A 172 19.88 -29.77 8.09
C PRO A 172 19.90 -29.34 6.62
N VAL A 173 19.21 -30.10 5.76
CA VAL A 173 19.20 -29.91 4.31
C VAL A 173 18.79 -28.50 3.90
N GLN A 174 17.92 -27.86 4.67
CA GLN A 174 17.47 -26.49 4.43
C GLN A 174 18.61 -25.47 4.55
N LEU A 175 19.57 -25.70 5.46
CA LEU A 175 20.77 -24.86 5.57
C LEU A 175 21.71 -25.10 4.39
N TYR A 176 21.87 -26.35 3.96
CA TYR A 176 22.64 -26.68 2.75
C TYR A 176 22.04 -25.98 1.52
N GLU A 177 20.72 -26.05 1.35
CA GLU A 177 19.98 -25.33 0.30
C GLU A 177 20.21 -23.83 0.39
N SER A 178 20.10 -23.24 1.58
CA SER A 178 20.30 -21.80 1.78
C SER A 178 21.69 -21.34 1.33
N VAL A 179 22.74 -22.02 1.79
CA VAL A 179 24.13 -21.68 1.44
C VAL A 179 24.36 -21.84 -0.06
N LEU A 180 23.92 -22.96 -0.65
CA LEU A 180 24.09 -23.22 -2.07
C LEU A 180 23.31 -22.23 -2.94
N LEU A 181 22.11 -21.81 -2.53
CA LEU A 181 21.32 -20.80 -3.24
C LEU A 181 21.98 -19.41 -3.20
N VAL A 182 22.55 -19.01 -2.06
CA VAL A 182 23.33 -17.77 -1.97
C VAL A 182 24.59 -17.86 -2.84
N LEU A 183 25.26 -19.00 -2.84
CA LEU A 183 26.43 -19.25 -3.70
C LEU A 183 26.05 -19.16 -5.19
N ILE A 184 24.94 -19.76 -5.61
CA ILE A 184 24.42 -19.66 -6.99
C ILE A 184 24.17 -18.19 -7.34
N GLY A 185 23.48 -17.45 -6.47
CA GLY A 185 23.25 -16.02 -6.67
C GLY A 185 24.56 -15.24 -6.83
N TYR A 186 25.55 -15.48 -5.97
CA TYR A 186 26.87 -14.87 -6.07
C TYR A 186 27.59 -15.23 -7.39
N LEU A 187 27.58 -16.50 -7.79
CA LEU A 187 28.21 -16.95 -9.03
C LEU A 187 27.57 -16.31 -10.26
N VAL A 188 26.23 -16.29 -10.32
CA VAL A 188 25.48 -15.63 -11.41
C VAL A 188 25.78 -14.13 -11.42
N TRP A 189 25.81 -13.47 -10.26
CA TRP A 189 26.19 -12.07 -10.16
C TRP A 189 27.64 -11.81 -10.58
N LYS A 190 28.58 -12.71 -10.32
CA LYS A 190 29.97 -12.56 -10.76
C LYS A 190 30.14 -12.79 -12.26
N THR A 191 29.36 -13.71 -12.84
CA THR A 191 29.49 -14.09 -14.26
C THR A 191 28.54 -13.36 -15.19
N HIS A 192 27.52 -12.65 -14.72
CA HIS A 192 26.49 -12.04 -15.58
C HIS A 192 27.05 -11.15 -16.69
N LYS A 193 28.17 -10.46 -16.44
CA LYS A 193 28.83 -9.57 -17.41
C LYS A 193 29.60 -10.31 -18.51
N LYS A 194 29.93 -11.59 -18.30
CA LYS A 194 30.63 -12.43 -19.28
C LYS A 194 29.71 -12.92 -20.39
N TRP A 195 28.41 -12.94 -20.13
CA TRP A 195 27.42 -13.38 -21.10
C TRP A 195 27.01 -12.23 -22.02
N GLN A 196 26.91 -12.52 -23.32
CA GLN A 196 26.55 -11.55 -24.34
C GLN A 196 25.03 -11.42 -24.44
N LYS A 197 24.31 -12.55 -24.40
CA LYS A 197 22.87 -12.61 -24.68
C LYS A 197 22.00 -12.33 -23.43
N PRO A 198 20.78 -11.80 -23.62
CA PRO A 198 19.92 -11.34 -22.51
C PRO A 198 19.45 -12.44 -21.54
N LEU A 199 19.20 -13.67 -21.99
CA LEU A 199 18.74 -14.77 -21.13
C LEU A 199 19.86 -15.61 -20.51
N SER A 200 21.11 -15.40 -20.91
CA SER A 200 22.19 -16.33 -20.60
C SER A 200 22.47 -16.42 -19.09
N ALA A 201 22.47 -15.31 -18.37
CA ALA A 201 22.65 -15.33 -16.91
C ALA A 201 21.50 -16.07 -16.20
N LEU A 202 20.28 -15.97 -16.72
CA LEU A 202 19.10 -16.64 -16.16
C LEU A 202 19.13 -18.15 -16.44
N LEU A 203 19.46 -18.56 -17.68
CA LEU A 203 19.63 -19.97 -18.03
C LEU A 203 20.77 -20.61 -17.23
N PHE A 204 21.87 -19.87 -17.01
CA PHE A 204 22.96 -20.30 -16.14
C PHE A 204 22.49 -20.51 -14.70
N GLY A 205 21.77 -19.55 -14.14
CA GLY A 205 21.18 -19.67 -12.80
C GLY A 205 20.21 -20.84 -12.67
N LEU A 206 19.35 -21.06 -13.66
CA LEU A 206 18.42 -22.20 -13.70
C LEU A 206 19.16 -23.54 -13.76
N SER A 207 20.18 -23.64 -14.62
CA SER A 207 20.99 -24.86 -14.74
C SER A 207 21.64 -25.20 -13.39
N LEU A 208 22.28 -24.23 -12.73
CA LEU A 208 22.88 -24.41 -11.41
C LEU A 208 21.83 -24.77 -10.34
N PHE A 209 20.66 -24.13 -10.36
CA PHE A 209 19.58 -24.43 -9.42
C PHE A 209 19.11 -25.88 -9.53
N PHE A 210 18.88 -26.37 -10.75
CA PHE A 210 18.44 -27.75 -10.98
C PHE A 210 19.53 -28.77 -10.64
N MET A 211 20.79 -28.49 -10.95
CA MET A 211 21.93 -29.33 -10.54
C MET A 211 22.07 -29.40 -9.01
N MET A 212 21.92 -28.26 -8.33
CA MET A 212 21.90 -28.21 -6.87
C MET A 212 20.72 -29.02 -6.29
N ARG A 213 19.52 -28.90 -6.88
CA ARG A 213 18.35 -29.68 -6.47
C ARG A 213 18.56 -31.17 -6.61
N PHE A 214 19.18 -31.61 -7.70
CA PHE A 214 19.57 -33.00 -7.88
C PHE A 214 20.50 -33.49 -6.75
N GLY A 215 21.57 -32.74 -6.44
CA GLY A 215 22.55 -33.12 -5.41
C GLY A 215 21.98 -33.12 -3.99
N ILE A 216 21.10 -32.16 -3.67
CA ILE A 216 20.50 -32.07 -2.33
C ILE A 216 19.48 -33.16 -2.07
N GLU A 217 18.77 -33.62 -3.10
CA GLU A 217 17.72 -34.62 -2.95
C GLU A 217 18.26 -35.93 -2.35
N PHE A 218 19.54 -36.26 -2.52
CA PHE A 218 20.17 -37.42 -1.88
C PHE A 218 20.12 -37.38 -0.35
N PHE A 219 20.19 -36.17 0.24
CA PHE A 219 20.15 -35.98 1.69
C PHE A 219 18.73 -35.75 2.21
N ARG A 220 17.73 -35.62 1.32
CA ARG A 220 16.37 -35.21 1.68
C ARG A 220 15.45 -36.40 1.95
N ASP A 221 14.68 -36.31 3.03
CA ASP A 221 13.72 -37.34 3.41
C ASP A 221 12.50 -37.37 2.45
N PRO A 222 12.16 -38.53 1.88
CA PRO A 222 10.96 -38.70 1.07
C PRO A 222 9.65 -38.33 1.78
N ALA A 223 9.53 -38.57 3.08
CA ALA A 223 8.34 -38.22 3.88
C ALA A 223 8.14 -36.70 3.99
N GLY A 224 9.19 -35.91 3.77
CA GLY A 224 9.15 -34.46 3.67
C GLY A 224 8.86 -33.92 2.26
N SER A 225 8.49 -34.78 1.31
CA SER A 225 8.29 -34.48 -0.11
C SER A 225 6.93 -35.01 -0.59
N GLN A 226 6.16 -34.19 -1.32
CA GLN A 226 4.90 -34.61 -1.96
C GLN A 226 5.12 -35.34 -3.31
N PHE A 227 6.38 -35.55 -3.71
CA PHE A 227 6.72 -36.10 -5.02
C PHE A 227 6.87 -37.61 -5.00
N ASN A 228 6.57 -38.21 -6.15
CA ASN A 228 6.47 -39.65 -6.38
C ASN A 228 7.70 -40.42 -5.87
N THR A 229 7.50 -41.46 -5.07
CA THR A 229 8.55 -42.34 -4.51
C THR A 229 9.04 -43.40 -5.50
N LEU A 230 8.75 -43.24 -6.79
CA LEU A 230 9.17 -44.17 -7.83
C LEU A 230 10.67 -44.05 -8.09
N TYR A 231 11.35 -45.20 -8.09
CA TYR A 231 12.76 -45.34 -8.39
C TYR A 231 12.96 -45.87 -9.81
N TYR A 232 13.88 -45.26 -10.54
CA TYR A 232 14.36 -45.72 -11.84
C TYR A 232 15.89 -45.77 -11.80
N ALA A 233 16.47 -46.94 -12.10
CA ALA A 233 17.92 -47.14 -12.10
C ALA A 233 18.63 -46.66 -10.82
N GLY A 234 18.05 -46.95 -9.65
CA GLY A 234 18.63 -46.61 -8.33
C GLY A 234 18.45 -45.16 -7.88
N LEU A 235 17.87 -44.28 -8.70
CA LEU A 235 17.57 -42.88 -8.37
C LEU A 235 16.06 -42.62 -8.41
N ARG A 236 15.61 -41.62 -7.63
CA ARG A 236 14.20 -41.19 -7.64
C ARG A 236 13.85 -40.54 -8.98
N SER A 237 12.61 -40.74 -9.44
CA SER A 237 12.07 -40.07 -10.64
C SER A 237 12.29 -38.55 -10.61
N TYR A 238 12.05 -37.92 -9.45
CA TYR A 238 12.30 -36.48 -9.24
C TYR A 238 13.77 -36.08 -9.41
N GLN A 239 14.73 -36.92 -9.00
CA GLN A 239 16.16 -36.67 -9.20
C GLN A 239 16.52 -36.66 -10.69
N TRP A 240 16.02 -37.65 -11.45
CA TRP A 240 16.19 -37.70 -12.90
C TRP A 240 15.60 -36.46 -13.58
N SER A 241 14.41 -36.02 -13.17
CA SER A 241 13.78 -34.82 -13.72
C SER A 241 14.65 -33.56 -13.47
N MET A 242 15.15 -33.37 -12.25
CA MET A 242 16.02 -32.23 -11.93
C MET A 242 17.33 -32.26 -12.72
N LEU A 243 17.97 -33.43 -12.84
CA LEU A 243 19.18 -33.58 -13.63
C LEU A 243 18.92 -33.25 -15.11
N ALA A 244 17.84 -33.78 -15.68
CA ALA A 244 17.44 -33.51 -17.06
C ALA A 244 17.19 -32.01 -17.29
N TYR A 245 16.43 -31.34 -16.42
CA TYR A 245 16.19 -29.89 -16.55
C TYR A 245 17.48 -29.07 -16.43
N GLY A 246 18.39 -29.46 -15.54
CA GLY A 246 19.70 -28.80 -15.40
C GLY A 246 20.56 -28.93 -16.66
N MET A 247 20.63 -30.14 -17.24
CA MET A 247 21.36 -30.41 -18.47
C MET A 247 20.74 -29.70 -19.67
N ILE A 248 19.41 -29.74 -19.82
CA ILE A 248 18.69 -29.04 -20.89
C ILE A 248 18.94 -27.53 -20.80
N ALA A 249 18.80 -26.92 -19.63
CA ALA A 249 19.06 -25.49 -19.45
C ALA A 249 20.51 -25.12 -19.80
N GLY A 250 21.48 -25.98 -19.45
CA GLY A 250 22.89 -25.81 -19.80
C GLY A 250 23.17 -25.94 -21.30
N ILE A 251 22.59 -26.95 -21.96
CA ILE A 251 22.72 -27.14 -23.42
C ILE A 251 22.08 -25.96 -24.15
N VAL A 252 20.86 -25.56 -23.76
CA VAL A 252 20.16 -24.41 -24.33
C VAL A 252 20.99 -23.14 -24.16
N LEU A 253 21.60 -22.91 -22.99
CA LEU A 253 22.53 -21.80 -22.77
C LEU A 253 23.70 -21.82 -23.76
N LEU A 254 24.37 -22.97 -23.92
CA LEU A 254 25.53 -23.09 -24.82
C LEU A 254 25.15 -22.88 -26.28
N VAL A 255 24.02 -23.43 -26.72
CA VAL A 255 23.50 -23.24 -28.09
C VAL A 255 23.08 -21.79 -28.31
N TYR A 256 22.38 -21.19 -27.35
CA TYR A 256 21.89 -19.82 -27.41
C TYR A 256 23.02 -18.79 -27.48
N GLU A 257 24.12 -19.04 -26.75
CA GLU A 257 25.30 -18.16 -26.79
C GLU A 257 26.10 -18.34 -28.09
N ARG A 258 26.11 -19.53 -28.69
CA ARG A 258 26.84 -19.83 -29.94
C ARG A 258 26.11 -19.33 -31.21
N TYR A 259 24.78 -19.37 -31.23
CA TYR A 259 24.02 -18.93 -32.41
C TYR A 259 24.04 -17.39 -32.54
N LYS A 260 24.63 -16.89 -33.64
CA LYS A 260 24.65 -15.47 -34.00
C LYS A 260 23.29 -14.90 -34.44
N GLY A 261 22.25 -15.72 -34.50
CA GLY A 261 20.89 -15.30 -34.86
C GLY A 261 20.28 -14.34 -33.83
N SER A 262 19.52 -13.37 -34.35
CA SER A 262 18.68 -12.36 -33.66
C SER A 262 18.38 -12.67 -32.18
N ASP A 263 18.71 -11.72 -31.29
CA ASP A 263 18.31 -11.83 -29.89
C ASP A 263 16.77 -11.92 -29.81
N TRP A 264 16.26 -13.05 -29.28
CA TRP A 264 14.82 -13.28 -29.10
C TRP A 264 14.12 -12.14 -28.34
N LEU A 265 14.85 -11.50 -27.44
CA LEU A 265 14.41 -10.39 -26.60
C LEU A 265 15.39 -9.21 -26.75
N ARG A 266 15.38 -8.54 -27.91
CA ARG A 266 15.98 -7.19 -28.02
C ARG A 266 15.11 -6.23 -27.21
N GLY A 267 15.57 -5.84 -26.03
CA GLY A 267 14.98 -4.73 -25.29
C GLY A 267 15.11 -3.46 -26.12
N ARG A 268 14.00 -2.78 -26.40
CA ARG A 268 14.03 -1.42 -26.94
C ARG A 268 14.26 -0.49 -25.76
N GLU A 269 15.53 -0.18 -25.49
CA GLU A 269 15.90 0.86 -24.53
C GLU A 269 15.17 2.16 -24.94
N ASN A 270 14.38 2.71 -24.01
CA ASN A 270 13.71 4.01 -24.11
C ASN A 270 12.47 4.13 -25.02
N SER A 271 11.65 3.09 -25.16
CA SER A 271 10.32 3.30 -25.74
C SER A 271 9.28 3.66 -24.67
N LEU A 272 8.95 4.95 -24.64
CA LEU A 272 7.99 5.62 -23.77
C LEU A 272 6.55 5.18 -24.14
N PHE A 273 6.23 3.89 -23.98
CA PHE A 273 4.91 3.35 -24.31
C PHE A 273 3.89 3.69 -23.23
N LEU A 274 3.43 4.94 -23.23
CA LEU A 274 2.33 5.38 -22.36
C LEU A 274 1.09 4.49 -22.47
N HIS A 275 0.78 4.08 -23.71
CA HIS A 275 -0.31 3.18 -24.01
C HIS A 275 -0.13 1.82 -23.32
N ALA A 276 1.10 1.31 -23.22
CA ALA A 276 1.36 0.04 -22.55
C ALA A 276 1.09 0.14 -21.05
N ASP A 277 1.57 1.19 -20.37
CA ASP A 277 1.35 1.36 -18.92
C ASP A 277 -0.15 1.45 -18.58
N PHE A 278 -0.93 2.25 -19.31
CA PHE A 278 -2.36 2.41 -19.06
C PHE A 278 -3.15 1.13 -19.36
N MET A 279 -2.88 0.47 -20.49
CA MET A 279 -3.51 -0.81 -20.83
C MET A 279 -3.17 -1.88 -19.78
N TYR A 280 -1.95 -1.84 -19.21
CA TYR A 280 -1.56 -2.73 -18.13
C TYR A 280 -2.32 -2.47 -16.84
N ILE A 281 -2.52 -1.21 -16.46
CA ILE A 281 -3.29 -0.86 -15.27
C ILE A 281 -4.72 -1.37 -15.41
N VAL A 282 -5.33 -1.21 -16.57
CA VAL A 282 -6.68 -1.75 -16.85
C VAL A 282 -6.67 -3.28 -16.78
N PHE A 283 -5.72 -3.93 -17.45
CA PHE A 283 -5.62 -5.39 -17.47
C PHE A 283 -5.41 -5.99 -16.08
N ILE A 284 -4.46 -5.46 -15.29
CA ILE A 284 -4.21 -5.88 -13.92
C ILE A 284 -5.46 -5.67 -13.06
N SER A 285 -6.17 -4.55 -13.22
CA SER A 285 -7.40 -4.27 -12.48
C SER A 285 -8.51 -5.25 -12.83
N LEU A 286 -8.68 -5.56 -14.12
CA LEU A 286 -9.64 -6.56 -14.58
C LEU A 286 -9.31 -7.95 -14.01
N CYS A 287 -8.05 -8.37 -14.06
CA CYS A 287 -7.60 -9.64 -13.48
C CYS A 287 -7.83 -9.69 -11.97
N LEU A 288 -7.49 -8.63 -11.23
CA LEU A 288 -7.71 -8.55 -9.79
C LEU A 288 -9.20 -8.61 -9.43
N TYR A 289 -10.05 -7.96 -10.22
CA TYR A 289 -11.49 -8.00 -10.03
C TYR A 289 -12.05 -9.40 -10.28
N SER A 290 -11.71 -10.01 -11.42
CA SER A 290 -12.19 -11.33 -11.83
C SER A 290 -11.79 -12.42 -10.84
N PHE A 291 -10.57 -12.37 -10.31
CA PHE A 291 -10.04 -13.39 -9.40
C PHE A 291 -10.08 -12.98 -7.93
N ARG A 292 -10.82 -11.92 -7.55
CA ARG A 292 -10.81 -11.33 -6.19
C ARG A 292 -10.99 -12.34 -5.05
N ASN A 293 -11.84 -13.34 -5.26
CA ASN A 293 -12.20 -14.34 -4.25
C ASN A 293 -11.09 -15.37 -4.01
N LEU A 294 -10.16 -15.52 -4.96
CA LEU A 294 -9.04 -16.44 -4.82
C LEU A 294 -7.93 -15.86 -3.95
N PHE A 295 -7.76 -14.54 -3.89
CA PHE A 295 -6.63 -13.96 -3.18
C PHE A 295 -6.82 -13.99 -1.67
N SER A 296 -5.72 -14.28 -0.95
CA SER A 296 -5.67 -14.01 0.49
C SER A 296 -5.44 -12.52 0.75
N THR A 297 -5.81 -12.04 1.94
CA THR A 297 -5.61 -10.64 2.35
C THR A 297 -4.15 -10.20 2.23
N TYR A 298 -3.20 -11.10 2.57
CA TYR A 298 -1.77 -10.82 2.48
C TYR A 298 -1.26 -10.73 1.04
N GLU A 299 -1.78 -11.56 0.14
CA GLU A 299 -1.42 -11.51 -1.29
C GLU A 299 -1.93 -10.24 -1.97
N LEU A 300 -3.17 -9.86 -1.66
CA LEU A 300 -3.72 -8.58 -2.09
C LEU A 300 -2.85 -7.45 -1.60
N LEU A 301 -2.48 -7.44 -0.32
CA LEU A 301 -1.61 -6.40 0.25
C LEU A 301 -0.27 -6.31 -0.50
N VAL A 302 0.39 -7.44 -0.76
CA VAL A 302 1.64 -7.52 -1.52
C VAL A 302 1.51 -6.92 -2.93
N ILE A 303 0.37 -7.15 -3.58
CA ILE A 303 0.07 -6.59 -4.91
C ILE A 303 -0.21 -5.08 -4.80
N TRP A 304 -1.07 -4.67 -3.87
CA TRP A 304 -1.50 -3.27 -3.71
C TRP A 304 -0.37 -2.33 -3.29
N VAL A 305 0.58 -2.80 -2.47
CA VAL A 305 1.78 -2.02 -2.08
C VAL A 305 2.60 -1.59 -3.30
N LYS A 306 2.57 -2.35 -4.40
CA LYS A 306 3.28 -2.03 -5.65
C LYS A 306 2.37 -1.30 -6.64
N PHE A 307 1.14 -1.76 -6.74
CA PHE A 307 0.20 -1.29 -7.76
C PHE A 307 -0.32 0.12 -7.47
N PHE A 308 -0.60 0.45 -6.21
CA PHE A 308 -1.08 1.78 -5.83
C PHE A 308 -0.06 2.89 -6.13
N PRO A 309 1.22 2.78 -5.71
CA PRO A 309 2.23 3.75 -6.14
C PRO A 309 2.39 3.83 -7.67
N ALA A 310 2.27 2.71 -8.39
CA ALA A 310 2.33 2.72 -9.86
C ALA A 310 1.21 3.57 -10.49
N ILE A 311 -0.01 3.51 -9.95
CA ILE A 311 -1.14 4.34 -10.36
C ILE A 311 -0.88 5.81 -10.05
N VAL A 312 -0.40 6.11 -8.83
CA VAL A 312 -0.08 7.49 -8.42
C VAL A 312 0.98 8.11 -9.33
N PHE A 313 2.07 7.40 -9.62
CA PHE A 313 3.10 7.88 -10.54
C PHE A 313 2.59 8.02 -11.97
N SER A 314 1.66 7.17 -12.41
CA SER A 314 1.04 7.27 -13.73
C SER A 314 0.10 8.48 -13.81
N LEU A 315 -0.66 8.76 -12.76
CA LEU A 315 -1.48 9.98 -12.63
C LEU A 315 -0.60 11.23 -12.62
N TYR A 316 0.45 11.26 -11.80
CA TYR A 316 1.39 12.38 -11.76
C TYR A 316 1.92 12.69 -13.16
N TYR A 317 2.40 11.67 -13.88
CA TYR A 317 2.88 11.84 -15.25
C TYR A 317 1.81 12.37 -16.21
N LEU A 318 0.55 11.90 -16.10
CA LEU A 318 -0.57 12.37 -16.92
C LEU A 318 -0.81 13.88 -16.78
N PHE A 319 -0.61 14.43 -15.58
CA PHE A 319 -0.81 15.85 -15.28
C PHE A 319 0.42 16.72 -15.57
N THR A 320 1.63 16.17 -15.48
CA THR A 320 2.86 16.89 -15.82
C THR A 320 3.09 16.98 -17.34
N GLU A 321 2.68 15.96 -18.11
CA GLU A 321 2.93 15.90 -19.55
C GLU A 321 1.91 16.73 -20.35
N ASN A 322 2.40 17.69 -21.15
CA ASN A 322 1.54 18.59 -21.92
C ASN A 322 0.87 17.91 -23.12
N ARG A 323 1.51 16.88 -23.71
CA ARG A 323 0.98 16.13 -24.87
C ARG A 323 -0.34 15.42 -24.57
N LEU A 324 -0.61 15.12 -23.29
CA LEU A 324 -1.79 14.36 -22.86
C LEU A 324 -2.95 15.23 -22.40
N LYS A 325 -2.79 16.56 -22.41
CA LYS A 325 -3.82 17.52 -22.00
C LYS A 325 -5.22 17.21 -22.54
N PRO A 326 -5.43 16.87 -23.84
CA PRO A 326 -6.78 16.59 -24.34
C PRO A 326 -7.39 15.28 -23.79
N TYR A 327 -6.57 14.32 -23.34
CA TYR A 327 -7.02 13.00 -22.89
C TYR A 327 -7.06 12.85 -21.36
N ARG A 328 -6.70 13.89 -20.59
CA ARG A 328 -6.56 13.81 -19.12
C ARG A 328 -7.82 13.32 -18.44
N MET A 329 -9.00 13.82 -18.84
CA MET A 329 -10.26 13.43 -18.22
C MET A 329 -10.54 11.94 -18.43
N ALA A 330 -10.49 11.46 -19.68
CA ALA A 330 -10.75 10.06 -20.01
C ALA A 330 -9.76 9.11 -19.32
N ILE A 331 -8.45 9.42 -19.36
CA ILE A 331 -7.43 8.57 -18.75
C ILE A 331 -7.52 8.58 -17.22
N SER A 332 -7.87 9.71 -16.60
CA SER A 332 -8.06 9.79 -15.14
C SER A 332 -9.20 8.88 -14.68
N VAL A 333 -10.33 8.84 -15.41
CA VAL A 333 -11.44 7.92 -15.10
C VAL A 333 -10.98 6.46 -15.14
N VAL A 334 -10.20 6.10 -16.16
CA VAL A 334 -9.66 4.74 -16.30
C VAL A 334 -8.68 4.40 -15.16
N LEU A 335 -7.84 5.35 -14.75
CA LEU A 335 -6.90 5.18 -13.63
C LEU A 335 -7.55 5.15 -12.25
N LEU A 336 -8.81 5.57 -12.12
CA LEU A 336 -9.60 5.42 -10.90
C LEU A 336 -10.30 4.06 -10.80
N MET A 337 -10.49 3.34 -11.91
CA MET A 337 -11.06 1.97 -11.91
C MET A 337 -10.32 0.99 -10.97
N PRO A 338 -8.97 0.93 -10.92
CA PRO A 338 -8.26 0.10 -9.96
C PRO A 338 -8.64 0.37 -8.50
N LEU A 339 -8.91 1.63 -8.12
CA LEU A 339 -9.31 1.98 -6.76
C LEU A 339 -10.69 1.42 -6.41
N PHE A 340 -11.58 1.39 -7.40
CA PHE A 340 -12.86 0.69 -7.27
C PHE A 340 -12.65 -0.81 -7.08
N VAL A 341 -11.78 -1.45 -7.88
CA VAL A 341 -11.45 -2.87 -7.72
C VAL A 341 -10.85 -3.15 -6.34
N PHE A 342 -9.92 -2.32 -5.88
CA PHE A 342 -9.34 -2.39 -4.55
C PHE A 342 -10.42 -2.40 -3.47
N ALA A 343 -11.33 -1.44 -3.54
CA ALA A 343 -12.44 -1.33 -2.62
C ALA A 343 -13.33 -2.60 -2.61
N GLN A 344 -13.57 -3.21 -3.77
CA GLN A 344 -14.34 -4.47 -3.83
C GLN A 344 -13.56 -5.68 -3.27
N THR A 345 -12.24 -5.59 -3.09
CA THR A 345 -11.42 -6.68 -2.53
C THR A 345 -11.33 -6.65 -1.00
N ILE A 346 -11.74 -5.56 -0.35
CA ILE A 346 -11.74 -5.45 1.11
C ILE A 346 -13.01 -6.15 1.65
N PRO A 347 -12.90 -7.08 2.60
CA PRO A 347 -14.06 -7.83 3.11
C PRO A 347 -15.07 -6.90 3.81
N ILE A 348 -16.21 -6.67 3.16
CA ILE A 348 -17.32 -5.89 3.71
C ILE A 348 -18.03 -6.74 4.77
N HIS A 349 -17.97 -6.34 6.04
CA HIS A 349 -18.82 -6.94 7.07
C HIS A 349 -20.27 -6.49 6.81
N LYS A 350 -21.19 -7.45 6.62
CA LYS A 350 -22.61 -7.16 6.38
C LYS A 350 -23.21 -6.40 7.58
N ALA A 351 -24.06 -5.42 7.26
CA ALA A 351 -24.62 -4.46 8.20
C ALA A 351 -25.37 -5.14 9.35
N THR A 352 -24.89 -4.92 10.56
CA THR A 352 -25.60 -5.13 11.83
C THR A 352 -25.79 -3.77 12.49
N ILE A 353 -26.78 -3.61 13.38
CA ILE A 353 -26.91 -2.37 14.13
C ILE A 353 -25.66 -2.27 15.01
N LYS A 354 -24.82 -1.27 14.71
CA LYS A 354 -23.53 -1.08 15.37
C LYS A 354 -23.59 0.23 16.15
N THR A 355 -23.46 0.13 17.47
CA THR A 355 -23.27 1.26 18.37
C THR A 355 -21.87 1.18 18.94
N TYR A 356 -21.11 2.27 18.87
CA TYR A 356 -19.75 2.34 19.39
C TYR A 356 -19.37 3.76 19.78
N HIS A 357 -18.35 3.85 20.62
CA HIS A 357 -17.70 5.08 21.01
C HIS A 357 -16.42 5.25 20.19
N ARG A 358 -16.11 6.49 19.80
CA ARG A 358 -14.92 6.85 19.03
C ARG A 358 -14.20 8.00 19.72
N VAL A 359 -12.91 7.82 19.99
CA VAL A 359 -12.01 8.89 20.43
C VAL A 359 -11.10 9.25 19.26
N ASP A 360 -10.97 10.54 18.99
CA ASP A 360 -10.14 11.11 17.94
C ASP A 360 -8.99 11.91 18.59
N VAL A 361 -7.76 11.68 18.14
CA VAL A 361 -6.58 12.46 18.54
C VAL A 361 -5.93 12.95 17.25
N GLY A 362 -5.68 14.24 17.12
CA GLY A 362 -5.15 14.79 15.88
C GLY A 362 -4.40 16.09 16.03
N GLY A 363 -3.66 16.42 14.99
CA GLY A 363 -2.89 17.65 14.87
C GLY A 363 -3.05 18.26 13.48
N SER A 364 -2.96 19.58 13.41
CA SER A 364 -2.92 20.36 12.19
C SER A 364 -1.81 21.39 12.28
N PHE A 365 -1.03 21.52 11.22
CA PHE A 365 0.07 22.46 11.16
C PHE A 365 0.30 22.97 9.73
N GLY A 366 0.78 24.20 9.64
CA GLY A 366 1.18 24.82 8.38
C GLY A 366 1.29 26.33 8.47
N ASP A 367 1.46 26.94 7.31
CA ASP A 367 1.58 28.38 7.14
C ASP A 367 0.66 28.89 6.03
N PHE A 368 0.28 30.15 6.14
CA PHE A 368 -0.56 30.87 5.19
C PHE A 368 -0.21 32.35 5.19
N ALA A 369 -0.44 32.98 4.04
CA ALA A 369 -0.37 34.41 3.85
C ALA A 369 -1.75 35.03 4.01
N ASN A 370 -1.80 36.26 4.53
CA ASN A 370 -3.01 37.05 4.61
C ASN A 370 -2.71 38.50 4.24
N THR A 371 -3.47 39.07 3.31
CA THR A 371 -3.46 40.53 3.09
C THR A 371 -4.59 41.14 3.89
N VAL A 372 -4.30 42.20 4.65
CA VAL A 372 -5.33 43.03 5.26
C VAL A 372 -5.29 44.40 4.61
N ARG A 373 -6.43 44.86 4.09
CA ARG A 373 -6.57 46.18 3.47
C ARG A 373 -7.30 47.12 4.43
N TYR A 374 -6.72 48.28 4.69
CA TYR A 374 -7.26 49.29 5.59
C TYR A 374 -7.31 50.66 4.93
N ASN A 375 -8.20 51.52 5.42
CA ASN A 375 -8.35 52.89 4.94
C ASN A 375 -7.63 53.88 5.89
N PRO A 376 -6.38 54.29 5.59
CA PRO A 376 -5.64 55.22 6.44
C PRO A 376 -6.30 56.60 6.57
N GLN A 377 -7.19 56.98 5.64
CA GLN A 377 -7.87 58.28 5.59
C GLN A 377 -9.31 58.24 6.13
N GLN A 378 -9.64 57.27 6.99
CA GLN A 378 -10.97 57.15 7.57
C GLN A 378 -11.40 58.46 8.27
N GLY A 379 -12.43 59.12 7.74
CA GLY A 379 -12.95 60.41 8.23
C GLY A 379 -12.65 61.60 7.33
N GLU A 380 -11.83 61.44 6.29
CA GLU A 380 -11.56 62.46 5.26
C GLU A 380 -12.37 62.19 3.97
N CYS A 381 -12.48 63.20 3.10
CA CYS A 381 -13.24 63.08 1.85
C CYS A 381 -12.42 62.30 0.80
N GLY A 382 -12.53 60.97 0.80
CA GLY A 382 -11.89 60.06 -0.17
C GLY A 382 -11.71 58.67 0.42
N THR A 383 -11.71 57.63 -0.43
CA THR A 383 -11.40 56.25 0.01
C THR A 383 -10.11 55.79 -0.65
N THR A 384 -8.99 55.94 0.06
CA THR A 384 -7.72 55.32 -0.31
C THR A 384 -7.50 54.10 0.60
N TYR A 385 -7.12 52.97 0.01
CA TYR A 385 -6.84 51.75 0.77
C TYR A 385 -5.37 51.42 0.67
N ASP A 386 -4.74 51.17 1.81
CA ASP A 386 -3.41 50.58 1.91
C ASP A 386 -3.52 49.10 2.31
N SER A 387 -2.46 48.33 2.08
CA SER A 387 -2.45 46.89 2.32
C SER A 387 -1.22 46.44 3.09
N GLU A 388 -1.43 45.65 4.13
CA GLU A 388 -0.37 44.95 4.85
C GLU A 388 -0.43 43.45 4.62
N ASP A 389 0.73 42.85 4.36
CA ASP A 389 0.91 41.42 4.19
C ASP A 389 1.38 40.78 5.50
N TYR A 390 0.71 39.70 5.91
CA TYR A 390 1.02 38.92 7.11
C TYR A 390 1.32 37.46 6.76
N ARG A 391 2.36 36.90 7.35
CA ARG A 391 2.65 35.46 7.35
C ARG A 391 2.21 34.85 8.67
N GLN A 392 1.32 33.86 8.60
CA GLN A 392 0.75 33.23 9.77
C GLN A 392 1.11 31.75 9.80
N THR A 393 1.66 31.31 10.93
CA THR A 393 2.05 29.92 11.18
C THR A 393 1.21 29.38 12.32
N TYR A 394 0.63 28.20 12.16
CA TYR A 394 -0.25 27.63 13.17
C TYR A 394 0.12 26.18 13.49
N GLN A 395 -0.08 25.82 14.75
CA GLN A 395 0.08 24.45 15.25
C GLN A 395 -1.04 24.19 16.24
N VAL A 396 -1.99 23.32 15.88
CA VAL A 396 -3.18 23.04 16.67
C VAL A 396 -3.29 21.54 16.90
N GLY A 397 -3.45 21.14 18.16
CA GLY A 397 -3.78 19.78 18.56
C GLY A 397 -5.22 19.69 19.05
N GLY A 398 -5.83 18.51 18.97
CA GLY A 398 -7.18 18.31 19.47
C GLY A 398 -7.48 16.88 19.93
N LEU A 399 -8.46 16.80 20.82
CA LEU A 399 -9.08 15.58 21.33
C LEU A 399 -10.58 15.63 21.03
N GLY A 400 -11.09 14.57 20.42
CA GLY A 400 -12.50 14.42 20.08
C GLY A 400 -13.08 13.19 20.74
N TYR A 401 -14.32 13.29 21.19
CA TYR A 401 -15.11 12.14 21.61
C TYR A 401 -16.44 12.13 20.86
N SER A 402 -16.83 10.96 20.35
CA SER A 402 -18.11 10.82 19.67
C SER A 402 -18.77 9.47 19.93
N TYR A 403 -20.09 9.50 20.08
CA TYR A 403 -20.98 8.36 20.09
C TYR A 403 -21.58 8.18 18.70
N ILE A 404 -21.44 6.98 18.14
CA ILE A 404 -21.88 6.68 16.77
C ILE A 404 -22.90 5.55 16.82
N LYS A 405 -24.04 5.78 16.15
CA LYS A 405 -25.10 4.79 15.96
C LYS A 405 -25.37 4.58 14.48
N GLU A 406 -25.09 3.38 13.99
CA GLU A 406 -25.29 2.98 12.61
C GLU A 406 -26.48 2.01 12.48
N LYS A 407 -27.41 2.33 11.56
CA LYS A 407 -28.58 1.49 11.22
C LYS A 407 -28.93 1.62 9.75
N ASN A 408 -28.91 0.53 8.99
CA ASN A 408 -29.35 0.47 7.57
C ASN A 408 -28.82 1.62 6.69
N ASN A 409 -27.50 1.82 6.64
CA ASN A 409 -26.83 2.93 5.93
C ASN A 409 -27.22 4.35 6.40
N LYS A 410 -27.73 4.46 7.62
CA LYS A 410 -27.86 5.74 8.33
C LYS A 410 -26.89 5.75 9.50
N SER A 411 -26.11 6.81 9.64
CA SER A 411 -25.21 7.01 10.77
C SER A 411 -25.53 8.32 11.47
N LEU A 412 -25.83 8.25 12.76
CA LEU A 412 -25.93 9.40 13.64
C LEU A 412 -24.65 9.47 14.47
N ARG A 413 -23.97 10.61 14.47
CA ARG A 413 -22.80 10.89 15.30
C ARG A 413 -23.10 12.08 16.19
N LEU A 414 -22.89 11.90 17.48
CA LEU A 414 -22.99 12.95 18.49
C LEU A 414 -21.63 13.05 19.18
N GLY A 415 -21.06 14.23 19.29
CA GLY A 415 -19.73 14.35 19.87
C GLY A 415 -19.38 15.75 20.34
N ALA A 416 -18.22 15.83 20.96
CA ALA A 416 -17.58 17.08 21.33
C ALA A 416 -16.07 16.99 21.05
N ASN A 417 -15.52 18.06 20.51
CA ASN A 417 -14.09 18.21 20.29
C ASN A 417 -13.55 19.33 21.18
N VAL A 418 -12.32 19.17 21.64
CA VAL A 418 -11.54 20.21 22.31
C VAL A 418 -10.24 20.35 21.55
N HIS A 419 -9.85 21.56 21.21
CA HIS A 419 -8.60 21.84 20.53
C HIS A 419 -7.90 23.06 21.12
N GLY A 420 -6.59 23.09 20.97
CA GLY A 420 -5.73 24.16 21.46
C GLY A 420 -4.44 24.22 20.67
N GLY A 421 -3.89 25.42 20.50
CA GLY A 421 -2.72 25.60 19.67
C GLY A 421 -2.15 27.01 19.70
N MET A 422 -1.01 27.17 19.04
CA MET A 422 -0.36 28.46 18.87
C MET A 422 -0.56 28.95 17.44
N VAL A 423 -0.92 30.21 17.29
CA VAL A 423 -0.91 30.95 16.03
C VAL A 423 0.11 32.06 16.16
N LYS A 424 1.07 32.10 15.26
CA LYS A 424 2.09 33.15 15.18
C LYS A 424 1.86 33.96 13.92
N SER A 425 1.59 35.25 14.07
CA SER A 425 1.39 36.21 12.99
C SER A 425 2.64 37.07 12.85
N THR A 426 3.19 37.18 11.64
CA THR A 426 4.37 37.99 11.34
C THR A 426 3.99 39.00 10.27
N ASN A 427 4.02 40.30 10.60
CA ASN A 427 3.84 41.38 9.62
C ASN A 427 5.09 41.44 8.74
N LEU A 428 4.94 41.41 7.42
CA LEU A 428 6.06 41.31 6.49
C LEU A 428 6.68 42.67 6.16
N THR A 429 5.94 43.76 6.34
CA THR A 429 6.41 45.13 6.13
C THR A 429 7.36 45.56 7.26
N ASN A 430 6.98 45.27 8.50
CA ASN A 430 7.71 45.72 9.70
C ASN A 430 8.46 44.59 10.43
N ASN A 431 8.33 43.34 9.97
CA ASN A 431 8.89 42.13 10.58
C ASN A 431 8.48 41.90 12.06
N ASN A 432 7.41 42.56 12.50
CA ASN A 432 6.88 42.39 13.86
C ASN A 432 6.17 41.04 13.97
N THR A 433 6.32 40.38 15.11
CA THR A 433 5.82 39.02 15.33
C THR A 433 4.97 38.97 16.59
N GLU A 434 3.73 38.49 16.43
CA GLU A 434 2.81 38.23 17.53
C GLU A 434 2.51 36.74 17.65
N LYS A 435 2.25 36.29 18.87
CA LYS A 435 1.95 34.90 19.19
C LYS A 435 0.71 34.84 20.07
N ASP A 436 -0.31 34.17 19.57
CA ASP A 436 -1.57 33.97 20.26
C ASP A 436 -1.80 32.49 20.55
N PHE A 437 -2.39 32.23 21.70
CA PHE A 437 -2.92 30.91 22.03
C PHE A 437 -4.40 30.87 21.66
N VAL A 438 -4.75 29.92 20.79
CA VAL A 438 -6.14 29.66 20.38
C VAL A 438 -6.62 28.38 21.05
N PHE A 439 -7.87 28.39 21.50
CA PHE A 439 -8.52 27.20 22.03
C PHE A 439 -10.00 27.22 21.73
N GLY A 440 -10.59 26.04 21.57
CA GLY A 440 -12.00 25.91 21.25
C GLY A 440 -12.59 24.59 21.73
N VAL A 441 -13.86 24.66 22.13
CA VAL A 441 -14.71 23.50 22.42
C VAL A 441 -15.83 23.49 21.39
N ASN A 442 -16.07 22.32 20.80
CA ASN A 442 -16.98 22.15 19.68
C ASN A 442 -17.91 20.96 19.91
N PRO A 443 -19.12 21.16 20.46
CA PRO A 443 -20.17 20.15 20.41
C PRO A 443 -20.79 20.11 19.00
N PHE A 444 -21.02 18.90 18.49
CA PHE A 444 -21.55 18.71 17.15
C PHE A 444 -22.47 17.49 17.04
N MET A 445 -23.37 17.55 16.06
CA MET A 445 -24.22 16.43 15.65
C MET A 445 -24.16 16.28 14.14
N THR A 446 -23.93 15.06 13.66
CA THR A 446 -24.10 14.73 12.23
C THR A 446 -25.07 13.59 12.04
N TYR A 447 -25.87 13.70 10.99
CA TYR A 447 -26.75 12.66 10.50
C TYR A 447 -26.47 12.42 9.03
N ASP A 448 -26.03 11.21 8.71
CA ASP A 448 -25.67 10.78 7.37
C ASP A 448 -26.63 9.68 6.91
N GLY A 449 -27.46 9.98 5.92
CA GLY A 449 -28.33 9.01 5.25
C GLY A 449 -27.74 8.50 3.93
N LYS A 450 -28.52 7.69 3.20
CA LYS A 450 -28.08 7.12 1.92
C LYS A 450 -27.76 8.19 0.87
N TRP A 451 -28.55 9.26 0.77
CA TRP A 451 -28.41 10.30 -0.26
C TRP A 451 -28.11 11.69 0.31
N LEU A 452 -28.65 12.00 1.48
CA LEU A 452 -28.47 13.29 2.14
C LEU A 452 -27.77 13.08 3.46
N GLY A 453 -26.81 13.93 3.76
CA GLY A 453 -26.17 14.04 5.06
C GLY A 453 -26.14 15.50 5.50
N GLY A 454 -26.18 15.72 6.79
CA GLY A 454 -26.14 17.05 7.38
C GLY A 454 -25.46 17.01 8.73
N GLY A 455 -24.84 18.12 9.12
CA GLY A 455 -24.26 18.30 10.44
C GLY A 455 -24.41 19.73 10.89
N VAL A 456 -24.59 19.91 12.18
CA VAL A 456 -24.63 21.21 12.83
C VAL A 456 -23.79 21.15 14.10
N GLY A 457 -23.16 22.26 14.42
CA GLY A 457 -22.35 22.42 15.61
C GLY A 457 -22.04 23.89 15.83
N PHE A 458 -21.19 24.16 16.80
CA PHE A 458 -20.66 25.49 17.03
C PHE A 458 -19.32 25.36 17.75
N GLN A 459 -18.49 26.38 17.67
CA GLN A 459 -17.25 26.49 18.43
C GLN A 459 -17.37 27.60 19.45
N LEU A 460 -16.88 27.32 20.66
CA LEU A 460 -16.76 28.27 21.77
C LEU A 460 -15.31 28.34 22.25
N GLY A 461 -14.75 29.54 22.39
CA GLY A 461 -13.41 29.73 22.95
C GLY A 461 -12.72 30.99 22.43
N SER A 462 -11.38 31.01 22.47
CA SER A 462 -10.57 32.03 21.80
C SER A 462 -10.31 31.57 20.36
N LEU A 463 -11.23 31.91 19.46
CA LEU A 463 -11.13 31.57 18.04
C LEU A 463 -10.66 32.78 17.26
N ARG A 464 -9.73 32.57 16.34
CA ARG A 464 -9.25 33.61 15.42
C ARG A 464 -9.72 33.31 14.01
N VAL A 465 -10.19 34.32 13.30
CA VAL A 465 -10.56 34.22 11.87
C VAL A 465 -9.82 35.30 11.11
N ASN A 466 -9.25 34.96 9.96
CA ASN A 466 -8.55 35.94 9.14
C ASN A 466 -9.47 37.08 8.69
N LYS A 467 -8.97 38.31 8.79
CA LYS A 467 -9.61 39.49 8.20
C LYS A 467 -9.39 39.43 6.69
N HIS A 468 -10.48 39.34 5.93
CA HIS A 468 -10.45 39.17 4.46
C HIS A 468 -11.24 40.27 3.71
N GLN A 469 -11.62 41.34 4.42
CA GLN A 469 -12.46 42.42 3.90
C GLN A 469 -11.81 43.79 4.13
N PHE A 470 -12.23 44.77 3.32
CA PHE A 470 -11.91 46.18 3.50
C PHE A 470 -12.36 46.64 4.88
N TYR A 471 -11.43 47.18 5.67
CA TYR A 471 -11.74 47.80 6.94
C TYR A 471 -11.56 49.31 6.85
N ASP A 472 -12.58 50.05 7.27
CA ASP A 472 -12.44 51.45 7.64
C ASP A 472 -11.81 51.49 9.03
N ALA A 473 -10.48 51.49 9.07
CA ALA A 473 -9.66 51.63 10.27
C ALA A 473 -8.39 52.42 9.91
N THR A 474 -8.00 53.38 10.75
CA THR A 474 -6.80 54.21 10.53
C THR A 474 -5.48 53.44 10.70
N ASN A 475 -5.48 52.32 11.44
CA ASN A 475 -4.32 51.42 11.60
C ASN A 475 -4.78 49.97 11.86
N ILE A 476 -3.94 48.98 11.51
CA ILE A 476 -4.17 47.55 11.78
C ILE A 476 -3.24 47.09 12.89
N GLU A 477 -3.79 46.70 14.04
CA GLU A 477 -3.02 46.06 15.12
C GLU A 477 -2.91 44.53 14.97
N ASP A 478 -3.92 43.88 14.37
CA ASP A 478 -3.99 42.42 14.24
C ASP A 478 -4.56 42.00 12.88
N ALA A 479 -3.95 41.00 12.25
CA ALA A 479 -4.41 40.38 11.01
C ALA A 479 -5.65 39.48 11.16
N GLN A 480 -6.01 39.15 12.40
CA GLN A 480 -7.12 38.26 12.73
C GLN A 480 -8.18 38.99 13.55
N LYS A 481 -9.41 38.48 13.49
CA LYS A 481 -10.51 38.91 14.35
C LYS A 481 -10.84 37.77 15.31
N GLU A 482 -10.92 38.12 16.59
CA GLU A 482 -11.31 37.18 17.64
C GLU A 482 -12.82 36.99 17.65
N TYR A 483 -13.25 35.74 17.80
CA TYR A 483 -14.64 35.35 17.95
C TYR A 483 -14.76 34.40 19.12
N VAL A 484 -15.74 34.67 19.99
CA VAL A 484 -16.08 33.78 21.12
C VAL A 484 -16.98 32.63 20.67
N PHE A 485 -17.78 32.85 19.63
CA PHE A 485 -18.76 31.90 19.11
C PHE A 485 -18.74 31.89 17.58
N LEU A 486 -18.63 30.70 16.98
CA LEU A 486 -18.76 30.51 15.54
C LEU A 486 -19.64 29.29 15.21
N PRO A 487 -20.62 29.40 14.31
CA PRO A 487 -21.47 28.28 13.93
C PRO A 487 -20.73 27.32 13.00
N GLU A 488 -21.09 26.05 13.06
CA GLU A 488 -20.63 25.04 12.12
C GLU A 488 -21.78 24.37 11.39
N VAL A 489 -21.61 24.20 10.08
CA VAL A 489 -22.59 23.56 9.21
C VAL A 489 -21.88 22.61 8.27
N HIS A 490 -22.44 21.42 8.11
CA HIS A 490 -22.02 20.43 7.14
C HIS A 490 -23.25 20.00 6.33
N ALA A 491 -23.11 19.92 5.02
CA ALA A 491 -24.13 19.41 4.12
C ALA A 491 -23.48 18.45 3.12
N ARG A 492 -24.10 17.29 2.91
CA ARG A 492 -23.65 16.28 1.95
C ARG A 492 -24.79 15.86 1.04
N PHE A 493 -24.48 15.80 -0.24
CA PHE A 493 -25.38 15.35 -1.29
C PHE A 493 -24.78 14.18 -2.07
N GLY A 494 -25.56 13.13 -2.29
CA GLY A 494 -25.18 11.95 -3.04
C GLY A 494 -24.81 10.75 -2.15
N PRO A 495 -24.76 9.54 -2.73
CA PRO A 495 -24.42 8.33 -2.00
C PRO A 495 -22.94 8.25 -1.63
N ARG A 496 -22.62 8.44 -0.35
CA ARG A 496 -21.25 8.33 0.22
C ARG A 496 -20.51 7.08 -0.23
N LYS A 497 -21.24 5.97 -0.38
CA LYS A 497 -20.70 4.70 -0.87
C LYS A 497 -20.05 4.83 -2.25
N TYR A 498 -20.60 5.63 -3.16
CA TYR A 498 -20.16 5.72 -4.56
C TYR A 498 -19.57 7.08 -4.89
N VAL A 499 -20.37 8.14 -4.86
CA VAL A 499 -19.93 9.51 -5.12
C VAL A 499 -20.82 10.44 -4.32
N ASP A 500 -20.20 11.35 -3.58
CA ASP A 500 -20.89 12.39 -2.85
C ASP A 500 -20.15 13.72 -2.96
N ILE A 501 -20.89 14.81 -2.81
CA ILE A 501 -20.37 16.17 -2.72
C ILE A 501 -20.71 16.66 -1.32
N ASP A 502 -19.74 17.28 -0.64
CA ASP A 502 -19.97 17.92 0.65
C ASP A 502 -19.56 19.39 0.65
N TYR A 503 -20.26 20.15 1.47
CA TYR A 503 -19.96 21.52 1.84
C TYR A 503 -19.79 21.56 3.36
N ASN A 504 -18.71 22.20 3.82
CA ASN A 504 -18.44 22.35 5.24
C ASN A 504 -18.07 23.81 5.53
N TYR A 505 -18.77 24.39 6.50
CA TYR A 505 -18.42 25.64 7.14
C TYR A 505 -18.06 25.37 8.60
N GLY A 506 -16.80 25.60 8.99
CA GLY A 506 -16.26 25.30 10.33
C GLY A 506 -16.16 23.81 10.70
N PHE A 507 -16.82 22.91 9.97
CA PHE A 507 -16.91 21.49 10.33
C PHE A 507 -15.62 20.70 9.99
N LEU A 508 -14.59 20.81 10.83
CA LEU A 508 -13.29 20.12 10.69
C LEU A 508 -12.61 19.87 12.05
N PHE A 509 -12.09 18.66 12.24
CA PHE A 509 -11.26 18.29 13.39
C PHE A 509 -9.78 18.18 12.96
N PRO A 510 -8.78 18.66 13.74
CA PRO A 510 -8.90 19.19 15.10
C PRO A 510 -9.44 20.63 15.22
N SER A 511 -9.11 21.51 14.28
CA SER A 511 -9.73 22.85 14.19
C SER A 511 -9.74 23.33 12.73
N PRO A 512 -10.83 23.97 12.27
CA PRO A 512 -10.89 24.67 10.99
C PRO A 512 -10.22 26.05 11.06
N TYR A 513 -9.96 26.59 12.24
CA TYR A 513 -9.54 27.97 12.42
C TYR A 513 -8.01 28.05 12.48
N PRO A 514 -7.41 29.14 11.95
CA PRO A 514 -8.07 30.38 11.52
C PRO A 514 -8.52 30.48 10.06
N THR A 515 -8.18 29.52 9.19
CA THR A 515 -8.30 29.69 7.71
C THR A 515 -8.88 28.51 6.90
N ILE A 516 -9.24 27.40 7.51
CA ILE A 516 -9.71 26.17 6.81
C ILE A 516 -11.24 26.00 6.97
N TYR A 517 -11.93 27.08 7.32
CA TYR A 517 -13.33 27.03 7.72
C TYR A 517 -14.32 27.03 6.56
N HIS A 518 -13.95 27.32 5.31
CA HIS A 518 -14.90 27.36 4.18
C HIS A 518 -14.47 26.42 3.05
N ARG A 519 -15.05 25.21 3.01
CA ARG A 519 -14.59 24.15 2.09
C ARG A 519 -15.73 23.39 1.40
N SER A 520 -15.50 23.02 0.14
CA SER A 520 -16.34 22.09 -0.62
C SER A 520 -15.50 20.91 -1.12
N SER A 521 -16.04 19.70 -1.24
CA SER A 521 -15.33 18.59 -1.88
C SER A 521 -16.22 17.61 -2.60
N ILE A 522 -15.61 16.86 -3.51
CA ILE A 522 -16.18 15.67 -4.11
C ILE A 522 -15.42 14.45 -3.59
N GLY A 523 -16.18 13.42 -3.20
CA GLY A 523 -15.68 12.26 -2.49
C GLY A 523 -16.23 10.95 -3.01
N SER A 524 -15.49 9.87 -2.72
CA SER A 524 -15.93 8.49 -2.94
C SER A 524 -15.40 7.58 -1.85
N SER A 525 -16.25 6.63 -1.42
CA SER A 525 -15.84 5.47 -0.63
C SER A 525 -15.55 4.24 -1.51
N PHE A 526 -15.65 4.36 -2.84
CA PHE A 526 -15.41 3.29 -3.83
C PHE A 526 -16.22 1.99 -3.63
N GLY A 527 -17.36 2.06 -2.96
CA GLY A 527 -18.19 0.90 -2.63
C GLY A 527 -17.93 0.27 -1.26
N LEU A 528 -17.00 0.82 -0.48
CA LEU A 528 -16.68 0.39 0.89
C LEU A 528 -17.70 0.89 1.93
N SER A 529 -17.48 0.53 3.20
CA SER A 529 -18.19 1.13 4.32
C SER A 529 -17.95 2.64 4.38
N PRO A 530 -18.84 3.41 5.03
CA PRO A 530 -18.67 4.86 5.24
C PRO A 530 -17.37 5.27 5.94
N ASP A 531 -16.65 4.30 6.53
CA ASP A 531 -15.37 4.49 7.23
C ASP A 531 -14.18 4.79 6.31
N TYR A 532 -14.34 4.53 5.01
CA TYR A 532 -13.33 4.81 4.00
C TYR A 532 -13.80 5.99 3.17
N SER A 533 -12.94 6.97 2.93
CA SER A 533 -13.30 8.12 2.09
C SER A 533 -12.05 8.72 1.46
N LEU A 534 -12.05 8.89 0.14
CA LEU A 534 -11.08 9.72 -0.57
C LEU A 534 -11.82 10.94 -1.12
N ARG A 535 -11.31 12.14 -0.85
CA ARG A 535 -11.94 13.41 -1.23
C ARG A 535 -10.94 14.36 -1.86
N TYR A 536 -11.38 15.04 -2.90
CA TYR A 536 -10.68 16.19 -3.49
C TYR A 536 -11.59 17.40 -3.37
N GLY A 537 -11.08 18.50 -2.83
CA GLY A 537 -11.89 19.67 -2.56
C GLY A 537 -11.16 20.99 -2.75
N TYR A 538 -11.90 22.07 -2.51
CA TYR A 538 -11.46 23.44 -2.63
C TYR A 538 -11.79 24.20 -1.33
N ILE A 539 -10.84 25.02 -0.87
CA ILE A 539 -10.97 25.93 0.26
C ILE A 539 -11.16 27.32 -0.33
N TRP A 540 -12.35 27.87 -0.17
CA TRP A 540 -12.77 29.08 -0.87
C TRP A 540 -12.04 30.33 -0.40
N ASN A 541 -11.77 30.45 0.89
CA ASN A 541 -11.12 31.62 1.47
C ASN A 541 -9.58 31.59 1.37
N LEU A 542 -8.98 30.47 0.95
CA LEU A 542 -7.54 30.38 0.66
C LEU A 542 -7.25 30.21 -0.83
N GLU A 543 -8.30 30.08 -1.64
CA GLU A 543 -8.20 29.77 -3.07
C GLU A 543 -7.30 28.56 -3.38
N THR A 544 -7.36 27.53 -2.52
CA THR A 544 -6.51 26.34 -2.60
C THR A 544 -7.32 25.07 -2.72
N SER A 545 -6.76 24.09 -3.43
CA SER A 545 -7.30 22.74 -3.41
C SER A 545 -6.74 21.93 -2.23
N TYR A 546 -7.42 20.85 -1.88
CA TYR A 546 -6.95 19.89 -0.89
C TYR A 546 -7.31 18.46 -1.26
N LEU A 547 -6.56 17.51 -0.71
CA LEU A 547 -6.81 16.07 -0.79
C LEU A 547 -6.98 15.52 0.62
N SER A 548 -8.04 14.73 0.86
CA SER A 548 -8.30 14.07 2.14
C SER A 548 -8.53 12.58 1.96
N LEU A 549 -7.97 11.79 2.87
CA LEU A 549 -8.10 10.33 2.95
C LEU A 549 -8.52 9.93 4.37
N GLU A 550 -9.60 9.16 4.50
CA GLU A 550 -10.03 8.51 5.74
C GLU A 550 -10.07 6.99 5.52
N THR A 551 -9.48 6.22 6.43
CA THR A 551 -9.41 4.76 6.32
C THR A 551 -9.33 4.08 7.69
N LEU A 552 -9.78 2.82 7.77
CA LEU A 552 -9.55 1.93 8.90
C LEU A 552 -8.29 1.10 8.69
N ILE A 553 -7.35 1.16 9.64
CA ILE A 553 -6.17 0.29 9.66
C ILE A 553 -6.53 -1.07 10.26
N THR A 554 -7.31 -1.06 11.34
CA THR A 554 -7.84 -2.25 12.00
C THR A 554 -9.33 -2.07 12.26
N LYS A 555 -10.00 -3.10 12.81
CA LYS A 555 -11.41 -2.98 13.21
C LYS A 555 -11.66 -1.84 14.20
N ASN A 556 -10.65 -1.47 14.99
CA ASN A 556 -10.78 -0.51 16.07
C ASN A 556 -9.98 0.78 15.81
N MET A 557 -8.97 0.77 14.94
CA MET A 557 -8.15 1.96 14.66
C MET A 557 -8.35 2.47 13.24
N GLY A 558 -8.63 3.76 13.11
CA GLY A 558 -8.66 4.48 11.85
C GLY A 558 -7.72 5.67 11.82
N VAL A 559 -7.44 6.14 10.61
CA VAL A 559 -6.60 7.31 10.35
C VAL A 559 -7.27 8.20 9.32
N ARG A 560 -7.17 9.51 9.54
CA ARG A 560 -7.53 10.56 8.59
C ARG A 560 -6.28 11.38 8.28
N LEU A 561 -6.03 11.62 7.00
CA LEU A 561 -4.96 12.47 6.49
C LEU A 561 -5.56 13.49 5.55
N MET A 562 -5.16 14.75 5.66
CA MET A 562 -5.55 15.80 4.74
C MET A 562 -4.33 16.68 4.43
N TYR A 563 -4.10 16.89 3.14
CA TYR A 563 -3.04 17.74 2.64
C TYR A 563 -3.66 18.87 1.82
N ILE A 564 -3.30 20.10 2.16
CA ILE A 564 -3.75 21.32 1.48
C ILE A 564 -2.60 21.80 0.61
N PHE A 565 -2.86 22.00 -0.67
CA PHE A 565 -1.86 22.47 -1.61
C PHE A 565 -1.46 23.92 -1.32
N LYS A 566 -0.30 24.32 -1.85
CA LYS A 566 0.18 25.71 -1.74
C LYS A 566 -0.83 26.66 -2.39
N GLU A 567 -1.09 27.78 -1.72
CA GLU A 567 -1.87 28.89 -2.25
C GLU A 567 -1.13 29.62 -3.36
N HIS A 568 -1.88 30.10 -4.35
CA HIS A 568 -1.35 31.05 -5.33
C HIS A 568 -1.56 32.43 -4.74
N TYR A 569 -0.51 33.00 -4.16
CA TYR A 569 -0.55 34.32 -3.56
C TYR A 569 0.30 35.28 -4.38
N SER A 570 -0.34 36.32 -4.91
CA SER A 570 0.30 37.39 -5.67
C SER A 570 0.10 38.71 -4.95
N GLY A 571 0.73 38.85 -3.79
CA GLY A 571 0.83 40.12 -3.06
C GLY A 571 2.19 40.80 -3.30
N PRO A 572 2.29 42.12 -3.09
CA PRO A 572 3.48 42.92 -3.40
C PRO A 572 4.73 42.56 -2.57
N GLY A 573 4.61 41.77 -1.48
CA GLY A 573 5.74 41.38 -0.62
C GLY A 573 6.07 39.88 -0.56
N LEU A 574 5.31 38.98 -1.20
CA LEU A 574 5.51 37.53 -1.06
C LEU A 574 5.67 36.82 -2.41
N LEU A 575 6.80 36.12 -2.60
CA LEU A 575 6.96 35.19 -3.72
C LEU A 575 6.21 33.88 -3.40
N ASN A 576 5.56 33.29 -4.41
CA ASN A 576 4.81 32.03 -4.34
C ASN A 576 5.58 30.84 -3.69
N ASP A 577 6.91 30.92 -3.57
CA ASP A 577 7.74 29.85 -3.03
C ASP A 577 7.87 29.83 -1.50
N GLU A 578 7.44 30.88 -0.79
CA GLU A 578 7.68 30.99 0.66
C GLU A 578 6.64 30.32 1.57
N VAL A 579 5.43 30.05 1.08
CA VAL A 579 4.36 29.40 1.85
C VAL A 579 4.32 27.89 1.58
N GLY A 580 4.35 27.09 2.65
CA GLY A 580 4.31 25.63 2.60
C GLY A 580 2.92 25.05 2.36
N GLY A 581 2.88 23.77 1.98
CA GLY A 581 1.63 23.00 2.04
C GLY A 581 1.25 22.70 3.49
N LYS A 582 -0.06 22.61 3.77
CA LYS A 582 -0.56 22.41 5.13
C LYS A 582 -0.95 20.94 5.32
N PHE A 583 -0.75 20.41 6.52
CA PHE A 583 -1.01 19.00 6.81
C PHE A 583 -1.85 18.84 8.06
N LEU A 584 -2.85 17.98 7.96
CA LEU A 584 -3.74 17.60 9.05
C LEU A 584 -3.78 16.08 9.14
N PHE A 585 -3.63 15.57 10.35
CA PHE A 585 -3.76 14.15 10.61
C PHE A 585 -4.59 13.90 11.86
N SER A 586 -5.35 12.82 11.86
CA SER A 586 -5.97 12.31 13.07
C SER A 586 -5.97 10.80 13.10
N VAL A 587 -5.82 10.25 14.30
CA VAL A 587 -5.96 8.83 14.61
C VAL A 587 -7.23 8.68 15.43
N ASN A 588 -8.03 7.67 15.11
CA ASN A 588 -9.26 7.38 15.83
C ASN A 588 -9.26 5.95 16.39
N TYR A 589 -9.79 5.79 17.60
CA TYR A 589 -9.94 4.51 18.26
C TYR A 589 -11.41 4.26 18.60
N ARG A 590 -11.91 3.07 18.24
CA ARG A 590 -13.29 2.62 18.41
C ARG A 590 -13.37 1.55 19.50
N PHE A 591 -14.34 1.71 20.40
CA PHE A 591 -14.56 0.77 21.52
C PHE A 591 -16.03 0.71 21.92
N GLY A 592 -16.38 -0.26 22.77
CA GLY A 592 -17.75 -0.46 23.24
C GLY A 592 -18.71 -0.91 22.13
N GLU A 593 -18.22 -1.69 21.17
CA GLU A 593 -19.03 -2.15 20.04
C GLU A 593 -20.13 -3.10 20.50
N SER A 594 -21.38 -2.67 20.38
CA SER A 594 -22.57 -3.51 20.59
C SER A 594 -23.21 -3.80 19.24
N ILE A 595 -23.25 -5.08 18.89
CA ILE A 595 -23.85 -5.61 17.66
C ILE A 595 -25.23 -6.18 18.03
N ARG A 596 -26.31 -5.53 17.59
CA ARG A 596 -27.66 -6.12 17.66
C ARG A 596 -28.10 -6.56 16.27
N GLN A 597 -28.40 -7.83 16.11
CA GLN A 597 -29.09 -8.31 14.91
C GLN A 597 -30.46 -7.63 14.87
N ALA A 598 -30.77 -6.97 13.75
CA ALA A 598 -32.10 -6.44 13.54
C ALA A 598 -33.05 -7.64 13.48
N LYS A 599 -33.99 -7.76 14.41
CA LYS A 599 -35.15 -8.65 14.23
C LYS A 599 -35.80 -8.24 12.92
N GLU A 600 -35.82 -9.14 11.95
CA GLU A 600 -36.81 -9.08 10.86
C GLU A 600 -38.17 -8.97 11.55
N LYS A 601 -38.88 -7.87 11.28
CA LYS A 601 -40.31 -7.84 11.56
C LYS A 601 -40.92 -8.59 10.38
N ASP A 602 -41.47 -9.76 10.70
CA ASP A 602 -42.39 -10.51 9.83
C ASP A 602 -43.51 -9.61 9.30
#